data_AF-A0A0G4N103-F1
#
_entry.id   AF-A0A0G4N103-F1
#
_cell.length_a   1.000
_cell.length_b   1.000
_cell.length_c   1.000
_cell.angle_alpha   90.00
_cell.angle_beta   90.00
_cell.angle_gamma   90.00
#
_symmetry.space_group_name_H-M   'P 1'
#
loop_
_entity.id
_entity.type
_entity.pdbx_description
1 polymer ?
#
loop_
_entity_poly.entity_id
_entity_poly.type
_entity_poly.pdbx_seq_one_letter_code
_entity_poly.pdbx_strand_id
1 'polypeptide(L)'
;MTIIHIVLFKFKPEVSKEHKETFMHELRQLRFLSCVKDQNLHVGSPSLTDPIEKSKGFEIALVSYHPGPAALAEYQASKEHERYVSPQQCFQPHDAIENVDVFNSDRNRVTSTYLWPYKEDVVRFDFEIGNTTEEERLGEMMAYNALKNIGC
;
A
#
# COMPACT_ATOMS: atom_id res chain seq x y z
N MET A 1 14.34 -11.39 6.81
CA MET A 1 14.07 -10.00 7.20
C MET A 1 12.72 -9.68 6.61
N THR A 2 11.85 -8.97 7.31
CA THR A 2 10.51 -8.67 6.78
C THR A 2 10.39 -7.18 6.59
N ILE A 3 9.83 -6.73 5.46
CA ILE A 3 9.50 -5.34 5.25
C ILE A 3 8.03 -5.14 5.51
N ILE A 4 7.70 -4.15 6.35
CA ILE A 4 6.35 -3.65 6.52
C ILE A 4 6.18 -2.45 5.60
N HIS A 5 5.24 -2.56 4.67
CA HIS A 5 4.84 -1.53 3.72
C HIS A 5 3.52 -0.92 4.17
N ILE A 6 3.52 0.35 4.54
CA ILE A 6 2.33 1.10 4.94
C ILE A 6 1.99 2.12 3.87
N VAL A 7 0.72 2.17 3.47
CA VAL A 7 0.20 3.17 2.53
C VAL A 7 -1.04 3.84 3.10
N LEU A 8 -1.05 5.16 3.09
CA LEU A 8 -2.22 5.98 3.42
C LEU A 8 -2.75 6.62 2.14
N PHE A 9 -4.06 6.52 1.92
CA PHE A 9 -4.74 7.07 0.75
C PHE A 9 -5.67 8.21 1.16
N LYS A 10 -5.54 9.33 0.47
CA LYS A 10 -6.44 10.47 0.53
C LYS A 10 -7.07 10.64 -0.84
N PHE A 11 -8.39 10.64 -0.90
CA PHE A 11 -9.14 10.84 -2.14
C PHE A 11 -9.58 12.30 -2.28
N LYS A 12 -9.79 12.73 -3.53
CA LYS A 12 -10.44 14.00 -3.80
C LYS A 12 -11.85 14.02 -3.18
N PRO A 13 -12.36 15.18 -2.75
CA PRO A 13 -13.65 15.26 -2.04
C PRO A 13 -14.84 14.78 -2.85
N GLU A 14 -14.78 14.83 -4.19
CA GLU A 14 -15.85 14.38 -5.09
C GLU A 14 -15.95 12.85 -5.25
N VAL A 15 -14.99 12.08 -4.73
CA VAL A 15 -14.96 10.63 -4.92
C VAL A 15 -16.06 9.98 -4.08
N SER A 16 -16.93 9.21 -4.74
CA SER A 16 -18.06 8.57 -4.08
C SER A 16 -17.62 7.52 -3.06
N LYS A 17 -18.47 7.29 -2.05
CA LYS A 17 -18.27 6.22 -1.06
C LYS A 17 -18.17 4.85 -1.71
N GLU A 18 -19.03 4.58 -2.70
CA GLU A 18 -19.05 3.32 -3.45
C GLU A 18 -17.72 3.05 -4.15
N HIS A 19 -17.13 4.07 -4.80
CA HIS A 19 -15.82 3.94 -5.44
C HIS A 19 -14.72 3.59 -4.43
N LYS A 20 -14.73 4.24 -3.26
CA LYS A 20 -13.79 3.94 -2.16
C LYS A 20 -14.00 2.51 -1.62
N GLU A 21 -15.24 2.03 -1.53
CA GLU A 21 -15.56 0.66 -1.13
C GLU A 21 -15.07 -0.38 -2.14
N THR A 22 -15.28 -0.15 -3.44
CA THR A 22 -14.73 -0.99 -4.50
C THR A 22 -13.19 -0.99 -4.47
N PHE A 23 -12.57 0.17 -4.32
CA PHE A 23 -11.11 0.27 -4.19
C PHE A 23 -10.58 -0.58 -3.02
N MET A 24 -11.21 -0.49 -1.83
CA MET A 24 -10.83 -1.32 -0.69
C MET A 24 -11.03 -2.82 -0.96
N HIS A 25 -12.10 -3.20 -1.65
CA HIS A 25 -12.35 -4.58 -2.01
C HIS A 25 -11.24 -5.14 -2.92
N GLU A 26 -10.90 -4.40 -3.97
CA GLU A 26 -9.86 -4.76 -4.93
C GLU A 26 -8.46 -4.77 -4.29
N LEU A 27 -8.13 -3.78 -3.44
CA LEU A 27 -6.87 -3.76 -2.69
C LEU A 27 -6.69 -5.00 -1.82
N ARG A 28 -7.76 -5.50 -1.19
CA ARG A 28 -7.68 -6.72 -0.35
C ARG A 28 -7.33 -7.96 -1.16
N GLN A 29 -7.64 -8.00 -2.47
CA GLN A 29 -7.29 -9.13 -3.32
C GLN A 29 -5.78 -9.21 -3.60
N LEU A 30 -5.05 -8.10 -3.44
CA LEU A 30 -3.59 -8.06 -3.63
C LEU A 30 -2.83 -8.95 -2.63
N ARG A 31 -3.48 -9.39 -1.54
CA ARG A 31 -2.92 -10.36 -0.59
C ARG A 31 -2.50 -11.69 -1.23
N PHE A 32 -3.08 -12.04 -2.39
CA PHE A 32 -2.80 -13.31 -3.06
C PHE A 32 -1.57 -13.26 -3.96
N LEU A 33 -0.92 -12.09 -4.08
CA LEU A 33 0.35 -11.95 -4.79
C LEU A 33 1.47 -12.68 -4.03
N SER A 34 2.33 -13.39 -4.74
CA SER A 34 3.45 -14.15 -4.18
C SER A 34 4.47 -13.27 -3.44
N CYS A 35 4.55 -12.00 -3.82
CA CYS A 35 5.43 -11.02 -3.17
C CYS A 35 4.88 -10.54 -1.81
N VAL A 36 3.63 -10.88 -1.45
CA VAL A 36 3.05 -10.64 -0.12
C VAL A 36 3.35 -11.85 0.77
N LYS A 37 4.16 -11.64 1.80
CA LYS A 37 4.56 -12.66 2.77
C LYS A 37 3.32 -13.23 3.47
N ASP A 38 3.12 -14.54 3.40
CA ASP A 38 2.06 -15.28 4.09
C ASP A 38 0.64 -14.71 3.86
N GLN A 39 0.40 -14.05 2.72
CA GLN A 39 -0.84 -13.30 2.43
C GLN A 39 -1.18 -12.24 3.49
N ASN A 40 -0.18 -11.75 4.21
CA ASN A 40 -0.30 -10.76 5.25
C ASN A 40 -0.38 -9.36 4.60
N LEU A 41 -1.58 -9.03 4.15
CA LEU A 41 -1.98 -7.71 3.67
C LEU A 41 -3.34 -7.36 4.26
N HIS A 42 -3.41 -6.19 4.86
CA HIS A 42 -4.58 -5.67 5.55
C HIS A 42 -4.94 -4.30 5.01
N VAL A 43 -6.22 -4.13 4.69
CA VAL A 43 -6.79 -2.85 4.29
C VAL A 43 -7.77 -2.44 5.38
N GLY A 44 -7.48 -1.31 6.04
CA GLY A 44 -8.33 -0.72 7.06
C GLY A 44 -9.71 -0.36 6.52
N SER A 45 -10.66 -0.18 7.42
CA SER A 45 -11.90 0.53 7.12
C SER A 45 -11.61 2.00 6.82
N PRO A 46 -12.60 2.78 6.33
CA PRO A 46 -12.50 4.23 6.37
C PRO A 46 -12.09 4.74 7.75
N SER A 47 -11.32 5.81 7.76
CA SER A 47 -10.86 6.51 8.97
C SER A 47 -12.04 6.83 9.89
N LEU A 48 -11.85 6.51 11.17
CA LEU A 48 -12.78 6.90 12.23
C LEU A 48 -12.43 8.27 12.86
N THR A 49 -11.38 8.94 12.38
CA THR A 49 -10.95 10.23 12.92
C THR A 49 -12.02 11.29 12.71
N ASP A 50 -12.45 11.92 13.80
CA ASP A 50 -13.29 13.10 13.79
C ASP A 50 -12.65 14.20 14.67
N PRO A 51 -12.32 15.38 14.14
CA PRO A 51 -12.49 15.79 12.75
C PRO A 51 -11.34 15.29 11.85
N ILE A 52 -11.61 15.06 10.56
CA ILE A 52 -10.71 14.35 9.62
C ILE A 52 -9.36 15.07 9.39
N GLU A 53 -9.27 16.34 9.73
CA GLU A 53 -8.05 17.15 9.65
C GLU A 53 -6.93 16.59 10.55
N LYS A 54 -7.29 15.89 11.64
CA LYS A 54 -6.31 15.21 12.51
C LYS A 54 -5.59 14.06 11.78
N SER A 55 -6.27 13.35 10.88
CA SER A 55 -5.63 12.38 9.98
C SER A 55 -5.10 13.04 8.71
N LYS A 56 -5.03 14.39 8.65
CA LYS A 56 -4.68 15.18 7.46
C LYS A 56 -5.55 14.88 6.23
N GLY A 57 -6.76 14.36 6.46
CA GLY A 57 -7.65 13.95 5.39
C GLY A 57 -7.40 12.54 4.86
N PHE A 58 -6.44 11.77 5.38
CA PHE A 58 -6.26 10.38 4.96
C PHE A 58 -7.42 9.52 5.47
N GLU A 59 -8.00 8.76 4.55
CA GLU A 59 -9.26 8.03 4.78
C GLU A 59 -9.06 6.52 4.80
N ILE A 60 -8.07 5.98 4.09
CA ILE A 60 -7.87 4.53 3.95
C ILE A 60 -6.40 4.21 4.19
N ALA A 61 -6.14 3.11 4.86
CA ALA A 61 -4.79 2.64 5.12
C ALA A 61 -4.62 1.17 4.69
N LEU A 62 -3.46 0.85 4.11
CA LEU A 62 -3.02 -0.49 3.77
C LEU A 62 -1.73 -0.80 4.52
N VAL A 63 -1.62 -2.01 5.04
CA VAL A 63 -0.37 -2.56 5.56
C VAL A 63 -0.13 -3.91 4.92
N SER A 64 1.05 -4.12 4.34
CA SER A 64 1.46 -5.41 3.77
C SER A 64 2.88 -5.79 4.20
N TYR A 65 3.13 -7.09 4.26
CA TYR A 65 4.41 -7.65 4.67
C TYR A 65 5.08 -8.29 3.46
N HIS A 66 6.39 -8.09 3.32
CA HIS A 66 7.18 -8.60 2.20
C HIS A 66 8.44 -9.30 2.72
N PRO A 67 8.87 -10.43 2.13
CA PRO A 67 10.03 -11.20 2.60
C PRO A 67 11.40 -10.52 2.34
N GLY A 68 11.42 -9.29 1.85
CA GLY A 68 12.61 -8.47 1.66
C GLY A 68 12.44 -7.38 0.59
N PRO A 69 13.50 -6.58 0.34
CA PRO A 69 13.45 -5.44 -0.58
C PRO A 69 13.07 -5.80 -2.01
N ALA A 70 13.52 -6.95 -2.51
CA ALA A 70 13.20 -7.40 -3.86
C ALA A 70 11.71 -7.68 -4.06
N ALA A 71 11.06 -8.31 -3.06
CA ALA A 71 9.62 -8.56 -3.10
C ALA A 71 8.81 -7.27 -2.95
N LEU A 72 9.27 -6.30 -2.14
CA LEU A 72 8.66 -4.98 -2.11
C LEU A 72 8.82 -4.25 -3.45
N ALA A 73 10.00 -4.32 -4.07
CA ALA A 73 10.26 -3.71 -5.38
C ALA A 73 9.35 -4.34 -6.45
N GLU A 74 9.18 -5.66 -6.43
CA GLU A 74 8.20 -6.35 -7.29
C GLU A 74 6.77 -5.84 -7.03
N TYR A 75 6.36 -5.74 -5.76
CA TYR A 75 5.07 -5.19 -5.36
C TYR A 75 4.88 -3.72 -5.76
N GLN A 76 5.97 -2.95 -5.86
CA GLN A 76 5.97 -1.53 -6.25
C GLN A 76 6.14 -1.30 -7.76
N ALA A 77 6.69 -2.25 -8.51
CA ALA A 77 6.97 -2.14 -9.94
C ALA A 77 5.70 -2.16 -10.81
N SER A 78 4.93 -1.05 -10.87
CA SER A 78 3.88 -0.89 -11.89
C SER A 78 4.40 -0.05 -13.02
N LYS A 79 4.16 -0.49 -14.27
CA LYS A 79 4.44 0.29 -15.49
C LYS A 79 3.69 1.63 -15.50
N GLU A 80 2.66 1.80 -14.65
CA GLU A 80 1.90 3.05 -14.50
C GLU A 80 2.37 3.94 -13.35
N HIS A 81 3.20 3.43 -12.41
CA HIS A 81 3.82 4.24 -11.36
C HIS A 81 4.74 5.30 -11.97
N GLU A 82 5.46 4.93 -13.04
CA GLU A 82 6.38 5.82 -13.74
C GLU A 82 5.67 7.00 -14.42
N ARG A 83 4.39 6.85 -14.80
CA ARG A 83 3.69 7.89 -15.56
C ARG A 83 3.12 9.02 -14.70
N TYR A 84 2.92 8.78 -13.40
CA TYR A 84 2.34 9.75 -12.45
C TYR A 84 3.26 10.13 -11.29
N VAL A 85 4.41 9.47 -11.12
CA VAL A 85 5.38 9.72 -10.05
C VAL A 85 6.74 10.13 -10.64
N SER A 86 6.86 11.37 -11.10
CA SER A 86 8.13 12.11 -11.21
C SER A 86 7.83 13.60 -11.39
N PRO A 87 8.50 14.54 -10.69
CA PRO A 87 9.85 14.46 -10.12
C PRO A 87 9.82 14.52 -8.57
N GLN A 88 10.61 13.75 -7.82
CA GLN A 88 12.06 13.89 -7.65
C GLN A 88 12.70 12.56 -7.20
N GLN A 89 13.75 12.15 -7.93
CA GLN A 89 14.86 11.26 -7.58
C GLN A 89 14.68 10.19 -6.47
N CYS A 90 14.70 8.92 -6.86
CA CYS A 90 15.84 8.03 -6.57
C CYS A 90 15.75 6.69 -7.34
N PHE A 91 16.93 6.18 -7.70
CA PHE A 91 17.29 4.92 -8.37
C PHE A 91 17.34 4.88 -9.91
N GLN A 92 18.56 4.62 -10.39
CA GLN A 92 18.91 4.23 -11.76
C GLN A 92 18.73 2.72 -11.90
N PRO A 93 18.02 2.19 -12.91
CA PRO A 93 17.99 0.78 -13.18
C PRO A 93 19.10 0.44 -14.17
N HIS A 94 20.15 -0.25 -13.72
CA HIS A 94 20.94 -1.07 -14.63
C HIS A 94 20.41 -2.50 -14.52
N ASP A 95 20.10 -3.06 -15.68
CA ASP A 95 19.71 -4.43 -15.96
C ASP A 95 18.21 -4.74 -15.81
N ALA A 96 17.50 -4.51 -16.91
CA ALA A 96 16.12 -4.93 -17.13
C ALA A 96 16.03 -6.46 -17.10
N ILE A 97 15.25 -6.99 -16.16
CA ILE A 97 14.83 -8.39 -16.15
C ILE A 97 13.56 -8.48 -17.01
N GLU A 98 13.73 -8.84 -18.27
CA GLU A 98 12.65 -9.35 -19.12
C GLU A 98 12.14 -10.65 -18.49
N ASN A 99 10.95 -10.63 -17.87
CA ASN A 99 10.03 -11.77 -17.61
C ASN A 99 9.05 -11.48 -16.44
N VAL A 100 8.37 -10.32 -16.43
CA VAL A 100 7.42 -9.93 -15.35
C VAL A 100 6.03 -9.58 -15.91
N ASP A 101 5.44 -10.44 -16.74
CA ASP A 101 4.29 -10.04 -17.58
C ASP A 101 2.94 -10.72 -17.27
N VAL A 102 2.75 -11.43 -16.14
CA VAL A 102 1.41 -11.95 -15.79
C VAL A 102 0.94 -11.58 -14.38
N PHE A 103 1.81 -11.54 -13.37
CA PHE A 103 1.40 -11.25 -11.99
C PHE A 103 1.35 -9.76 -11.63
N ASN A 104 2.04 -8.91 -12.40
CA ASN A 104 2.03 -7.46 -12.21
C ASN A 104 0.74 -6.79 -12.72
N SER A 105 -0.15 -7.50 -13.42
CA SER A 105 -1.36 -6.91 -14.02
C SER A 105 -2.41 -6.50 -12.99
N ASP A 106 -2.58 -7.28 -11.90
CA ASP A 106 -3.69 -7.07 -10.97
C ASP A 106 -3.50 -5.82 -10.11
N ARG A 107 -2.34 -5.67 -9.47
CA ARG A 107 -2.03 -4.44 -8.72
C ARG A 107 -2.00 -3.21 -9.62
N ASN A 108 -1.50 -3.35 -10.85
CA ASN A 108 -1.53 -2.26 -11.82
C ASN A 108 -2.97 -1.86 -12.11
N ARG A 109 -3.84 -2.82 -12.47
CA ARG A 109 -5.28 -2.60 -12.67
C ARG A 109 -5.92 -1.89 -11.48
N VAL A 110 -5.68 -2.37 -10.26
CA VAL A 110 -6.30 -1.77 -9.07
C VAL A 110 -5.88 -0.31 -8.91
N THR A 111 -4.58 -0.03 -9.00
CA THR A 111 -4.07 1.33 -8.79
C THR A 111 -4.41 2.29 -9.92
N SER A 112 -4.38 1.88 -11.19
CA SER A 112 -4.77 2.75 -12.31
C SER A 112 -6.25 2.97 -12.45
N THR A 113 -7.07 1.95 -12.17
CA THR A 113 -8.51 2.06 -12.29
C THR A 113 -9.11 2.84 -11.14
N TYR A 114 -8.68 2.58 -9.90
CA TYR A 114 -9.39 3.04 -8.72
C TYR A 114 -8.64 4.10 -7.90
N LEU A 115 -7.31 4.22 -8.04
CA LEU A 115 -6.52 5.16 -7.24
C LEU A 115 -6.05 6.38 -8.02
N TRP A 116 -5.22 6.22 -9.05
CA TRP A 116 -4.49 7.34 -9.68
C TRP A 116 -5.38 8.49 -10.17
N PRO A 117 -6.56 8.26 -10.79
CA PRO A 117 -7.44 9.35 -11.22
C PRO A 117 -8.12 10.10 -10.05
N TYR A 118 -8.29 9.42 -8.92
CA TYR A 118 -9.17 9.81 -7.82
C TYR A 118 -8.41 10.23 -6.56
N LYS A 119 -7.12 9.95 -6.49
CA LYS A 119 -6.28 10.37 -5.36
C LYS A 119 -6.18 11.88 -5.31
N GLU A 120 -6.21 12.41 -4.09
CA GLU A 120 -5.63 13.72 -3.78
C GLU A 120 -4.17 13.52 -3.35
N ASP A 121 -3.93 12.59 -2.42
CA ASP A 121 -2.58 12.30 -1.90
C ASP A 121 -2.40 10.83 -1.52
N VAL A 122 -1.14 10.36 -1.53
CA VAL A 122 -0.74 9.00 -1.13
C VAL A 122 0.58 9.07 -0.38
N VAL A 123 0.59 8.63 0.86
CA VAL A 123 1.80 8.54 1.68
C VAL A 123 2.20 7.08 1.79
N ARG A 124 3.51 6.81 1.67
CA ARG A 124 4.10 5.49 1.84
C ARG A 124 5.15 5.54 2.92
N PHE A 125 5.21 4.50 3.73
CA PHE A 125 6.21 4.35 4.77
C PHE A 125 6.60 2.88 4.89
N ASP A 126 7.86 2.62 4.58
CA ASP A 126 8.41 1.28 4.47
C ASP A 126 9.55 1.13 5.47
N PHE A 127 9.55 0.06 6.25
CA PHE A 127 10.63 -0.21 7.18
C PHE A 127 10.86 -1.70 7.35
N GLU A 128 12.11 -2.04 7.66
CA GLU A 128 12.54 -3.41 7.93
C GLU A 128 12.33 -3.75 9.40
N ILE A 129 11.88 -4.97 9.63
CA ILE A 129 11.91 -5.63 10.93
C ILE A 129 12.79 -6.88 10.83
N GLY A 130 13.44 -7.24 11.93
CA GLY A 130 14.25 -8.45 12.04
C GLY A 130 13.40 -9.72 12.00
N ASN A 131 14.06 -10.85 12.23
CA ASN A 131 13.45 -12.18 12.07
C ASN A 131 12.94 -12.77 13.39
N THR A 132 12.86 -11.96 14.45
CA THR A 132 12.34 -12.45 15.73
C THR A 132 10.82 -12.41 15.69
N THR A 133 10.18 -13.46 16.20
CA THR A 133 8.72 -13.52 16.31
C THR A 133 8.16 -12.37 17.15
N GLU A 134 8.96 -11.80 18.06
CA GLU A 134 8.59 -10.63 18.87
C GLU A 134 8.57 -9.34 18.06
N GLU A 135 9.54 -9.11 17.17
CA GLU A 135 9.53 -7.95 16.26
C GLU A 135 8.43 -8.08 15.20
N GLU A 136 8.16 -9.29 14.71
CA GLU A 136 7.02 -9.56 13.84
C GLU A 136 5.70 -9.27 14.56
N ARG A 137 5.54 -9.74 15.79
CA ARG A 137 4.36 -9.42 16.63
C ARG A 137 4.25 -7.95 16.97
N LEU A 138 5.37 -7.27 17.21
CA LEU A 138 5.39 -5.84 17.47
C LEU A 138 4.99 -5.07 16.21
N GLY A 139 5.48 -5.49 15.05
CA GLY A 139 5.08 -4.97 13.74
C GLY A 139 3.59 -5.20 13.46
N GLU A 140 3.08 -6.40 13.70
CA GLU A 140 1.64 -6.72 13.65
C GLU A 140 0.84 -5.84 14.60
N MET A 141 1.28 -5.69 15.85
CA MET A 141 0.60 -4.87 16.85
C MET A 141 0.65 -3.39 16.47
N MET A 142 1.78 -2.87 15.98
CA MET A 142 1.93 -1.48 15.55
C MET A 142 1.10 -1.20 14.30
N ALA A 143 1.11 -2.09 13.31
CA ALA A 143 0.28 -1.99 12.11
C ALA A 143 -1.22 -2.03 12.47
N TYR A 144 -1.61 -3.01 13.29
CA TYR A 144 -2.98 -3.19 13.74
C TYR A 144 -3.46 -2.02 14.58
N ASN A 145 -2.63 -1.54 15.50
CA ASN A 145 -2.93 -0.36 16.33
C ASN A 145 -2.87 0.92 15.50
N ALA A 146 -2.01 1.05 14.50
CA ALA A 146 -2.03 2.20 13.60
C ALA A 146 -3.33 2.23 12.78
N LEU A 147 -3.79 1.07 12.30
CA LEU A 147 -5.08 0.94 11.60
C LEU A 147 -6.28 1.15 12.52
N LYS A 148 -6.19 0.81 13.81
CA LYS A 148 -7.27 1.03 14.81
C LYS A 148 -7.25 2.41 15.47
N ASN A 149 -6.08 2.97 15.75
CA ASN A 149 -5.87 4.25 16.44
C ASN A 149 -5.83 5.44 15.49
N ILE A 150 -6.27 5.27 14.24
CA ILE A 150 -6.80 6.40 13.48
C ILE A 150 -7.98 7.06 14.24
N GLY A 151 -8.60 6.38 15.24
CA GLY A 151 -9.41 7.02 16.26
C GLY A 151 -8.72 7.14 17.62
N CYS A 152 -7.98 8.23 17.87
CA CYS A 152 -7.75 8.88 19.18
C CYS A 152 -7.26 10.32 18.97
#